data_AF-A0A1I4CZF4-F1
#
_entry.id   AF-A0A1I4CZF4-F1
#
_cell.length_a   1.000
_cell.length_b   1.000
_cell.length_c   1.000
_cell.angle_alpha   90.00
_cell.angle_beta   90.00
_cell.angle_gamma   90.00
#
_symmetry.space_group_name_H-M   'P 1'
#
loop_
_entity.id
_entity.type
_entity.pdbx_description
1 polymer ?
#
loop_
_entity_poly.entity_id
_entity_poly.type
_entity_poly.pdbx_seq_one_letter_code
_entity_poly.pdbx_strand_id
1 'polypeptide(L)' 'MRFLARTPKVMLGLIVATFAAPTFAMAQDKPNILVIWGDDIGQSNISAYTRGMMGYQT' A
#
# COMPACT_ATOMS: atom_id res chain seq x y z
N MET A 1 36.97 20.71 10.07
CA MET A 1 35.63 20.33 9.56
C MET A 1 35.53 18.81 9.56
N ARG A 2 34.38 18.22 9.94
CA ARG A 2 34.05 16.76 10.00
C ARG A 2 34.18 16.11 11.38
N PHE A 3 33.30 16.48 12.30
CA PHE A 3 33.03 15.69 13.52
C PHE A 3 31.52 15.56 13.83
N LEU A 4 30.67 15.53 12.80
CA LEU A 4 29.22 15.42 13.00
C LEU A 4 28.64 14.02 12.72
N ALA A 5 29.44 13.07 12.20
CA ALA A 5 28.91 11.79 11.70
C ALA A 5 29.53 10.52 12.33
N ARG A 6 30.35 10.63 13.38
CA ARG A 6 31.07 9.47 13.98
C ARG A 6 30.43 8.87 15.22
N THR A 7 29.39 9.48 15.77
CA THR A 7 28.71 8.97 16.96
C THR A 7 27.46 8.18 16.55
N PRO A 8 27.37 6.87 16.86
CA PRO A 8 26.26 6.03 16.43
C PRO A 8 24.90 6.50 16.96
N LYS A 9 24.90 7.23 18.09
CA LYS A 9 23.71 7.85 18.69
C LYS A 9 23.15 9.01 17.86
N VAL A 10 24.01 9.81 17.22
CA VAL A 10 23.57 10.92 16.34
C VAL A 10 23.03 10.36 15.04
N MET A 11 23.65 9.31 14.49
CA MET A 11 23.17 8.63 13.29
C MET A 11 21.83 7.90 13.54
N LEU A 12 21.69 7.22 14.69
CA LEU A 12 20.45 6.57 15.11
C LEU A 12 19.33 7.59 15.35
N GLY A 13 19.63 8.71 16.00
CA GLY A 13 18.67 9.80 16.20
C GLY A 13 18.20 10.42 14.88
N LEU A 14 19.08 10.56 13.89
CA LEU A 14 18.73 11.10 12.57
C LEU A 14 17.83 10.15 11.76
N ILE A 15 18.07 8.83 11.87
CA ILE A 15 17.27 7.79 11.21
C ILE A 15 15.87 7.70 11.85
N VAL A 16 15.79 7.72 13.19
CA VAL A 16 14.50 7.71 13.88
C VAL A 16 13.68 8.97 13.55
N ALA A 17 14.32 10.13 13.45
CA ALA A 17 13.65 11.38 13.06
C ALA A 17 13.13 11.37 11.60
N THR A 18 13.73 10.61 10.68
CA THR A 18 13.27 10.51 9.28
C THR A 18 12.17 9.48 9.07
N PHE A 19 12.07 8.45 9.92
CA PHE A 19 11.01 7.42 9.84
C PHE A 19 9.81 7.67 10.77
N ALA A 20 9.93 8.55 11.77
CA ALA A 20 8.86 8.82 12.73
C ALA A 20 7.87 9.91 12.30
N ALA A 21 7.99 10.45 11.08
CA ALA A 21 6.98 11.35 10.55
C ALA A 21 5.85 10.52 9.92
N PRO A 22 4.65 10.45 10.51
CA PRO A 22 3.50 9.89 9.82
C PRO A 22 3.18 10.79 8.62
N THR A 23 3.34 10.26 7.41
CA THR A 23 2.77 10.87 6.22
C THR A 23 1.26 10.71 6.30
N PHE A 24 0.58 11.67 6.92
CA PHE A 24 -0.88 11.72 6.90
C PHE A 24 -1.33 11.90 5.46
N ALA A 25 -2.07 10.93 4.94
CA ALA A 25 -2.78 11.08 3.69
C ALA A 25 -3.82 12.21 3.88
N MET A 26 -3.58 13.36 3.27
CA MET A 26 -4.53 14.47 3.28
C MET A 26 -5.71 14.10 2.38
N ALA A 27 -6.93 14.27 2.88
CA ALA A 27 -8.12 14.12 2.04
C ALA A 27 -8.09 15.19 0.93
N GLN A 28 -8.38 14.78 -0.30
CA GLN A 28 -8.36 15.68 -1.46
C GLN A 28 -9.69 16.46 -1.52
N ASP A 29 -9.64 17.76 -1.80
CA ASP A 29 -10.84 18.64 -1.83
C ASP A 29 -11.91 18.16 -2.84
N LYS A 30 -11.48 17.39 -3.83
CA LYS A 30 -12.33 16.73 -4.81
C LYS A 30 -12.40 15.24 -4.52
N PRO A 31 -13.58 14.60 -4.57
CA PRO A 31 -13.68 13.15 -4.42
C PRO A 31 -12.90 12.46 -5.55
N ASN A 32 -11.94 11.62 -5.17
CA ASN A 32 -11.24 10.73 -6.09
C ASN A 32 -12.12 9.49 -6.31
N ILE A 33 -12.85 9.48 -7.43
CA ILE A 33 -13.75 8.38 -7.77
C ILE A 33 -12.95 7.32 -8.53
N LEU A 34 -12.84 6.13 -7.95
CA LEU A 34 -12.28 4.94 -8.59
C LEU A 34 -13.42 4.01 -8.97
N VAL A 35 -13.57 3.77 -10.27
CA VAL A 35 -14.49 2.77 -10.80
C VAL A 35 -13.65 1.58 -11.26
N ILE A 36 -13.79 0.45 -10.57
CA ILE A 36 -13.26 -0.84 -11.03
C ILE A 36 -14.45 -1.65 -11.51
N TRP A 37 -14.42 -2.04 -12.78
CA TRP A 37 -15.45 -2.88 -13.36
C TRP A 37 -14.80 -4.03 -14.14
N GLY A 38 -15.43 -5.20 -14.10
CA GLY A 38 -15.06 -6.32 -14.95
C GLY A 38 -15.74 -6.14 -16.30
N ASP A 39 -14.94 -5.96 -17.35
CA ASP A 39 -15.41 -5.84 -18.74
C ASP A 39 -15.97 -7.16 -19.26
N ASP A 40 -15.22 -8.25 -19.04
CA ASP A 40 -15.52 -9.60 -19.53
C ASP A 40 -15.40 -10.66 -18.42
N ILE A 41 -16.00 -10.43 -17.25
CA ILE A 41 -16.02 -11.42 -16.16
C ILE A 41 -17.37 -12.13 -16.13
N GLY A 42 -17.38 -13.40 -16.56
CA GLY A 42 -18.56 -14.26 -16.50
C GLY A 42 -18.74 -14.92 -15.14
N GLN A 43 -19.96 -15.41 -14.86
CA GLN A 43 -20.29 -16.14 -13.63
C GLN A 43 -19.35 -17.33 -13.39
N SER A 44 -18.89 -17.99 -14.47
CA SER A 44 -17.99 -19.14 -14.40
C SER A 44 -16.60 -18.81 -13.89
N ASN A 45 -16.11 -17.58 -14.11
CA ASN A 45 -14.79 -17.15 -13.67
C ASN A 45 -14.72 -16.97 -12.14
N ILE A 46 -15.85 -16.73 -11.48
CA ILE A 46 -15.92 -16.60 -10.02
C ILE A 46 -16.22 -17.97 -9.41
N SER A 47 -15.22 -18.54 -8.72
CA SER A 47 -15.32 -19.86 -8.07
C SER A 47 -16.47 -19.99 -7.09
N ALA A 48 -16.89 -18.88 -6.47
CA ALA A 48 -18.02 -18.85 -5.54
C ALA A 48 -19.33 -19.36 -6.17
N TYR A 49 -19.51 -19.19 -7.48
CA TYR A 49 -20.76 -19.54 -8.17
C TYR A 49 -20.67 -20.84 -8.98
N THR A 50 -19.47 -21.35 -9.21
CA THR A 50 -19.26 -22.56 -10.03
C THR A 50 -18.47 -23.67 -9.32
N ARG A 51 -18.17 -23.49 -8.03
CA ARG A 51 -17.48 -24.49 -7.18
C ARG A 51 -16.19 -25.01 -7.82
N GLY A 52 -15.42 -24.09 -8.39
CA GLY A 52 -14.11 -24.42 -8.98
C GLY A 52 -14.17 -25.09 -10.35
N MET A 53 -15.24 -24.89 -11.14
CA MET A 53 -15.32 -25.35 -12.54
C MET A 53 -14.11 -24.90 -13.39
N MET A 54 -13.61 -23.69 -13.13
CA MET A 54 -12.42 -23.15 -13.82
C MET A 54 -11.10 -23.46 -13.09
N GLY A 55 -11.13 -24.31 -12.05
CA GLY A 55 -9.96 -24.69 -11.25
C GLY A 55 -9.61 -23.73 -10.10
N TYR A 56 -10.33 -22.61 -9.96
CA TYR A 56 -10.14 -21.65 -8.87
C TYR A 56 -10.76 -22.17 -7.56
N GLN A 57 -10.01 -22.08 -6.46
CA GLN A 57 -10.44 -22.46 -5.12
C GLN A 57 -10.84 -21.21 -4.32
N THR A 58 -11.80 -21.35 -3.41
CA THR A 58 -12.25 -20.29 -2.49
C THR A 58 -12.08 -20.78 -1.07
#